data_AF-A0A382NJD7-F1
#
_entry.id   AF-A0A382NJD7-F1
#
_cell.length_a   1.000
_cell.length_b   1.000
_cell.length_c   1.000
_cell.angle_alpha   90.00
_cell.angle_beta   90.00
_cell.angle_gamma   90.00
#
_symmetry.space_group_name_H-M   'P 1'
#
loop_
_entity.id
_entity.type
_entity.pdbx_description
1 polymer ?
#
loop_
_entity_poly.entity_id
_entity_poly.type
_entity_poly.pdbx_seq_one_letter_code
_entity_poly.pdbx_strand_id
1 'polypeptide(L)'
;MDGGRLAVCYKPGSGLRWGLISSWVLSAVFVLLVPEIATAHGFGQRYDLPIPLPFWVFGAGATILLSFVLVAVFVRGTEGSFRYPRVNLFRWPVFQILSHRAVLFAIRIGGVIALGAAVTAGFWGDPSPYKNLSPVLVWVIWWVGVVYACALIADLWSLMNPFRTLFAWAETIVSRWLGGRHLSFERPYPKAMEMWPAVVGLVVFFWAELLWPGGSTPQNLAIAITLYGLFTWIGMVFYGREVWLQNADPFSVVFGVFAR
;
A
#
# COMPACT_ATOMS: atom_id res chain seq x y z
N MET A 1 -31.83 -18.70 52.09
CA MET A 1 -30.45 -19.03 51.67
C MET A 1 -30.57 -19.63 50.29
N ASP A 2 -30.61 -18.77 49.27
CA ASP A 2 -30.96 -19.12 47.90
C ASP A 2 -29.70 -19.38 47.08
N GLY A 3 -29.45 -20.65 46.76
CA GLY A 3 -28.38 -21.09 45.87
C GLY A 3 -28.88 -21.20 44.43
N GLY A 4 -28.84 -20.10 43.69
CA GLY A 4 -29.13 -20.08 42.26
C GLY A 4 -28.04 -20.78 41.44
N ARG A 5 -28.30 -22.00 40.98
CA ARG A 5 -27.47 -22.69 39.97
C ARG A 5 -27.69 -22.02 38.62
N LEU A 6 -26.65 -21.38 38.08
CA LEU A 6 -26.61 -20.89 36.70
C LEU A 6 -26.59 -22.09 35.74
N ALA A 7 -27.71 -22.32 35.07
CA ALA A 7 -27.79 -23.23 33.93
C ALA A 7 -27.09 -22.59 32.73
N VAL A 8 -25.87 -23.03 32.46
CA VAL A 8 -25.17 -22.74 31.20
C VAL A 8 -25.84 -23.56 30.10
N CYS A 9 -26.66 -22.92 29.28
CA CYS A 9 -27.21 -23.51 28.06
C CYS A 9 -26.07 -23.85 27.09
N TYR A 10 -25.67 -25.12 27.08
CA TYR A 10 -24.84 -25.73 26.05
C TYR A 10 -25.66 -25.80 24.75
N LYS A 11 -25.22 -25.09 23.71
CA LYS A 11 -25.80 -25.15 22.35
C LYS A 11 -25.03 -26.22 21.56
N PRO A 12 -25.58 -27.41 21.29
CA PRO A 12 -24.86 -28.45 20.56
C PRO A 12 -24.98 -28.18 19.06
N GLY A 13 -23.86 -28.08 18.34
CA GLY A 13 -23.91 -27.98 16.87
C GLY A 13 -22.71 -27.41 16.12
N SER A 14 -21.54 -27.17 16.74
CA SER A 14 -20.37 -26.58 16.05
C SER A 14 -19.17 -27.55 15.90
N GLY A 15 -19.41 -28.85 15.97
CA GLY A 15 -18.35 -29.88 15.95
C GLY A 15 -17.59 -30.06 14.62
N LEU A 16 -17.96 -29.36 13.54
CA LEU A 16 -17.44 -29.66 12.18
C LEU A 16 -16.53 -28.58 11.57
N ARG A 17 -15.96 -27.66 12.36
CA ARG A 17 -15.00 -26.68 11.82
C ARG A 17 -13.67 -26.59 12.55
N TRP A 18 -13.53 -27.18 13.74
CA TRP A 18 -12.27 -27.10 14.48
C TRP A 18 -11.17 -27.97 13.88
N GLY A 19 -11.49 -29.21 13.48
CA GLY A 19 -10.52 -30.14 12.88
C GLY A 19 -9.98 -29.69 11.52
N LEU A 20 -10.82 -29.06 10.71
CA LEU A 20 -10.40 -28.48 9.43
C LEU A 20 -9.50 -27.26 9.69
N ILE A 21 -9.92 -26.32 10.54
CA ILE A 21 -9.12 -25.12 10.87
C ILE A 21 -7.78 -25.54 11.49
N SER A 22 -7.75 -26.52 12.40
CA SER A 22 -6.50 -27.03 12.96
C SER A 22 -5.64 -27.72 11.91
N SER A 23 -6.24 -28.43 10.95
CA SER A 23 -5.49 -29.05 9.85
C SER A 23 -4.89 -28.00 8.91
N TRP A 24 -5.62 -26.92 8.58
CA TRP A 24 -5.09 -25.81 7.79
C TRP A 24 -3.94 -25.09 8.52
N VAL A 25 -4.10 -24.86 9.82
CA VAL A 25 -3.06 -24.23 10.66
C VAL A 25 -1.84 -25.15 10.76
N LEU A 26 -2.02 -26.44 10.99
CA LEU A 26 -0.93 -27.41 11.08
C LEU A 26 -0.23 -27.60 9.73
N SER A 27 -0.96 -27.60 8.61
CA SER A 27 -0.38 -27.64 7.26
C SER A 27 0.37 -26.35 6.94
N ALA A 28 -0.15 -25.17 7.31
CA ALA A 28 0.56 -23.90 7.14
C ALA A 28 1.85 -23.87 7.99
N VAL A 29 1.78 -24.33 9.25
CA VAL A 29 2.94 -24.45 10.13
C VAL A 29 3.95 -25.47 9.59
N PHE A 30 3.49 -26.60 9.04
CA PHE A 30 4.35 -27.61 8.43
C PHE A 30 5.05 -27.10 7.17
N VAL A 31 4.36 -26.36 6.30
CA VAL A 31 4.95 -25.69 5.13
C VAL A 31 5.98 -24.64 5.55
N LEU A 32 5.75 -23.93 6.67
CA LEU A 32 6.70 -22.97 7.24
C LEU A 32 7.93 -23.63 7.91
N LEU A 33 7.83 -24.93 8.25
CA LEU A 33 8.88 -25.69 8.93
C LEU A 33 9.79 -26.48 7.98
N VAL A 34 9.48 -26.55 6.68
CA VAL A 34 10.38 -27.16 5.69
C VAL A 34 11.40 -26.10 5.28
N PRO A 35 12.69 -26.22 5.69
CA PRO A 35 13.71 -25.30 5.26
C PRO A 35 14.17 -25.75 3.87
N GLU A 36 13.35 -25.49 2.84
CA GLU A 36 13.96 -25.31 1.52
C GLU A 36 14.81 -24.05 1.58
N ILE A 37 15.93 -24.07 0.85
CA ILE A 37 16.81 -22.91 0.70
C ILE A 37 15.90 -21.75 0.28
N ALA A 38 15.66 -20.82 1.19
CA ALA A 38 14.82 -19.66 0.95
C ALA A 38 15.58 -18.70 0.01
N THR A 39 15.62 -19.06 -1.27
CA THR A 39 16.12 -18.28 -2.42
C THR A 39 15.23 -17.06 -2.71
N ALA A 40 14.51 -16.57 -1.70
CA ALA A 40 13.59 -15.45 -1.74
C ALA A 40 14.08 -14.30 -0.83
N HIS A 41 15.38 -14.20 -0.58
CA HIS A 41 15.93 -13.00 0.05
C HIS A 41 16.24 -11.99 -1.06
N GLY A 42 15.47 -10.90 -1.12
CA GLY A 42 15.67 -9.81 -2.08
C GLY A 42 16.96 -9.00 -1.84
N PHE A 43 17.66 -9.25 -0.74
CA PHE A 43 18.96 -8.64 -0.45
C PHE A 43 20.09 -9.45 -1.11
N GLY A 44 20.88 -8.78 -1.94
CA GLY A 44 22.01 -9.35 -2.66
C GLY A 44 23.19 -9.71 -1.76
N GLN A 45 24.28 -8.95 -1.83
CA GLN A 45 25.49 -9.23 -1.05
C GLN A 45 25.24 -9.03 0.45
N ARG A 46 25.80 -9.94 1.27
CA ARG A 46 25.82 -9.80 2.72
C ARG A 46 26.59 -8.53 3.08
N TYR A 47 25.89 -7.56 3.66
CA TYR A 47 26.53 -6.37 4.20
C TYR A 47 27.11 -6.72 5.58
N ASP A 48 28.42 -6.84 5.65
CA ASP A 48 29.10 -7.00 6.94
C ASP A 48 29.19 -5.63 7.62
N LEU A 49 28.63 -5.56 8.82
CA LEU A 49 28.54 -4.32 9.58
C LEU A 49 29.95 -3.88 10.01
N PRO A 50 30.32 -2.60 9.88
CA PRO A 50 31.64 -2.12 10.32
C PRO A 50 31.84 -2.15 11.85
N ILE A 51 30.78 -2.44 12.62
CA ILE A 51 30.81 -2.52 14.08
C ILE A 51 30.72 -3.97 14.58
N PRO A 52 31.40 -4.32 15.69
CA PRO A 52 31.31 -5.67 16.26
C PRO A 52 29.87 -6.07 16.59
N LEU A 53 29.51 -7.32 16.26
CA LEU A 53 28.16 -7.87 16.42
C LEU A 53 27.53 -7.64 17.80
N PRO A 54 28.25 -7.78 18.94
CA PRO A 54 27.67 -7.54 20.26
C PRO A 54 27.12 -6.13 20.46
N PHE A 55 27.83 -5.10 19.96
CA PHE A 55 27.37 -3.71 20.06
C PHE A 55 26.12 -3.46 19.23
N TRP A 56 26.03 -4.07 18.04
CA TRP A 56 24.84 -3.97 17.21
C TRP A 56 23.63 -4.65 17.85
N VAL A 57 23.78 -5.87 18.36
CA VAL A 57 22.70 -6.62 19.03
C VAL A 57 22.22 -5.87 20.27
N PHE A 58 23.14 -5.35 21.09
CA PHE A 58 22.78 -4.55 22.26
C PHE A 58 22.05 -3.26 21.86
N GLY A 59 22.55 -2.53 20.86
CA GLY A 59 21.91 -1.30 20.39
C GLY A 59 20.51 -1.54 19.81
N ALA A 60 20.35 -2.57 18.97
CA ALA A 60 19.06 -2.94 18.39
C ALA A 60 18.07 -3.38 19.48
N GLY A 61 18.50 -4.26 20.40
CA GLY A 61 17.69 -4.72 21.53
C GLY A 61 17.28 -3.59 22.47
N ALA A 62 18.22 -2.70 22.82
CA ALA A 62 17.96 -1.54 23.66
C ALA A 62 16.98 -0.56 22.99
N THR A 63 17.09 -0.35 21.67
CA THR A 63 16.17 0.53 20.91
C THR A 63 14.75 -0.03 20.93
N ILE A 64 14.59 -1.33 20.68
CA ILE A 64 13.29 -2.01 20.75
C ILE A 64 12.71 -1.91 22.17
N LEU A 65 13.51 -2.22 23.19
CA LEU A 65 13.08 -2.13 24.58
C LEU A 65 12.63 -0.71 24.93
N LEU A 66 13.43 0.30 24.56
CA LEU A 66 13.14 1.70 24.85
C LEU A 66 11.88 2.19 24.11
N SER A 67 11.66 1.79 22.86
CA SER A 67 10.44 2.17 22.13
C SER A 67 9.19 1.59 22.79
N PHE A 68 9.22 0.33 23.22
CA PHE A 68 8.12 -0.26 23.99
C PHE A 68 7.96 0.38 25.36
N VAL A 69 9.04 0.74 26.06
CA VAL A 69 8.97 1.47 27.33
C VAL A 69 8.33 2.84 27.12
N LEU A 70 8.72 3.58 26.08
CA LEU A 70 8.11 4.86 25.73
C LEU A 70 6.61 4.69 25.47
N VAL A 71 6.21 3.75 24.62
CA VAL A 71 4.79 3.45 24.37
C VAL A 71 4.08 3.05 25.66
N ALA A 72 4.65 2.16 26.46
CA ALA A 72 4.05 1.69 27.70
C ALA A 72 3.94 2.78 28.79
N VAL A 73 4.79 3.80 28.77
CA VAL A 73 4.75 4.93 29.71
C VAL A 73 3.82 6.02 29.20
N PHE A 74 3.88 6.37 27.91
CA PHE A 74 3.14 7.50 27.32
C PHE A 74 1.73 7.13 26.82
N VAL A 75 1.45 5.86 26.53
CA VAL A 75 0.14 5.38 26.04
C VAL A 75 -0.70 4.76 27.17
N ARG A 76 -0.47 5.17 28.42
CA ARG A 76 -1.36 4.84 29.54
C ARG A 76 -2.42 5.93 29.70
N GLY A 77 -3.65 5.65 29.27
CA GLY A 77 -4.80 6.47 29.64
C GLY A 77 -5.82 6.81 28.56
N THR A 78 -5.83 6.17 27.40
CA THR A 78 -6.84 6.44 26.35
C THR A 78 -8.04 5.48 26.44
N GLU A 79 -8.72 5.47 27.59
CA GLU A 79 -10.09 4.93 27.69
C GLU A 79 -11.09 6.00 27.18
N GLY A 80 -11.09 6.21 25.87
CA GLY A 80 -11.99 7.15 25.23
C GLY A 80 -11.90 6.99 23.73
N SER A 81 -13.05 6.88 23.07
CA SER A 81 -13.23 6.92 21.61
C SER A 81 -12.10 7.73 20.96
N PHE A 82 -11.20 7.05 20.23
CA PHE A 82 -10.16 7.66 19.41
C PHE A 82 -10.84 8.51 18.33
N ARG A 83 -11.27 9.72 18.68
CA ARG A 83 -11.73 10.71 17.73
C ARG A 83 -10.47 11.43 17.27
N TYR A 84 -9.86 10.90 16.21
CA TYR A 84 -8.73 11.55 15.54
C TYR A 84 -9.08 13.03 15.33
N PRO A 85 -8.29 13.97 15.89
CA PRO A 85 -8.57 15.39 15.78
C PRO A 85 -8.49 15.79 14.31
N ARG A 86 -9.63 15.98 13.68
CA ARG A 86 -9.72 16.43 12.28
C ARG A 86 -9.46 17.93 12.22
N VAL A 87 -8.19 18.29 12.03
CA VAL A 87 -7.82 19.69 11.78
C VAL A 87 -8.13 20.03 10.33
N ASN A 88 -8.98 21.02 10.10
CA ASN A 88 -9.22 21.52 8.76
C ASN A 88 -8.03 22.38 8.32
N LEU A 89 -7.10 21.77 7.60
CA LEU A 89 -5.87 22.39 7.08
C LEU A 89 -6.16 23.61 6.19
N PHE A 90 -7.33 23.67 5.53
CA PHE A 90 -7.73 24.80 4.68
C PHE A 90 -8.03 26.11 5.45
N ARG A 91 -8.00 26.07 6.79
CA ARG A 91 -8.00 27.29 7.61
C ARG A 91 -6.67 28.05 7.52
N TRP A 92 -5.58 27.41 7.09
CA TRP A 92 -4.28 28.04 6.96
C TRP A 92 -4.02 28.46 5.50
N PRO A 93 -3.53 29.68 5.26
CA PRO A 93 -3.40 30.26 3.91
C PRO A 93 -2.45 29.46 3.01
N VAL A 94 -1.43 28.79 3.59
CA VAL A 94 -0.49 27.92 2.86
C VAL A 94 -1.22 26.75 2.19
N PHE A 95 -2.22 26.16 2.86
CA PHE A 95 -3.00 25.05 2.30
C PHE A 95 -4.10 25.52 1.34
N GLN A 96 -4.51 26.78 1.42
CA GLN A 96 -5.40 27.38 0.42
C GLN A 96 -4.69 27.55 -0.93
N ILE A 97 -3.37 27.85 -0.93
CA ILE A 97 -2.56 27.88 -2.16
C ILE A 97 -2.49 26.48 -2.78
N LEU A 98 -2.35 25.42 -1.97
CA LEU A 98 -2.41 24.03 -2.43
C LEU A 98 -3.77 23.66 -3.07
N SER A 99 -4.84 24.36 -2.69
CA SER A 99 -6.19 24.17 -3.27
C SER A 99 -6.34 24.83 -4.64
N HIS A 100 -5.40 25.68 -5.05
CA HIS A 100 -5.49 26.39 -6.30
C HIS A 100 -5.39 25.41 -7.49
N ARG A 101 -6.30 25.55 -8.47
CA ARG A 101 -6.40 24.63 -9.61
C ARG A 101 -5.07 24.45 -10.35
N ALA A 102 -4.28 25.52 -10.48
CA ALA A 102 -2.98 25.46 -11.12
C ALA A 102 -1.95 24.63 -10.33
N VAL A 103 -1.94 24.71 -9.00
CA VAL A 103 -1.03 23.93 -8.15
C VAL A 103 -1.41 22.46 -8.19
N LEU A 104 -2.71 22.16 -8.08
CA LEU A 104 -3.21 20.79 -8.23
C LEU A 104 -2.88 20.20 -9.61
N PHE A 105 -2.98 21.01 -10.66
CA PHE A 105 -2.61 20.60 -12.02
C PHE A 105 -1.10 20.34 -12.13
N ALA A 106 -0.25 21.20 -11.55
CA ALA A 106 1.19 21.01 -11.52
C ALA A 106 1.59 19.74 -10.77
N ILE A 107 0.97 19.45 -9.61
CA ILE A 107 1.20 18.21 -8.85
C ILE A 107 0.81 16.98 -9.68
N ARG A 108 -0.34 17.01 -10.35
CA ARG A 108 -0.80 15.92 -11.23
C ARG A 108 0.17 15.68 -12.39
N ILE A 109 0.61 16.75 -13.05
CA ILE A 109 1.61 16.66 -14.12
C ILE A 109 2.93 16.10 -13.56
N GLY A 110 3.38 16.57 -12.40
CA GLY A 110 4.58 16.08 -11.73
C GLY A 110 4.52 14.57 -11.49
N GLY A 111 3.39 14.07 -10.99
CA GLY A 111 3.15 12.63 -10.81
C GLY A 111 3.22 11.84 -12.11
N VAL A 112 2.60 12.34 -13.19
CA VAL A 112 2.64 11.70 -14.52
C VAL A 112 4.06 11.73 -15.12
N ILE A 113 4.78 12.84 -14.98
CA ILE A 113 6.18 12.95 -15.43
C ILE A 113 7.06 11.98 -14.64
N ALA A 114 6.88 11.88 -13.32
CA ALA A 114 7.63 10.94 -12.49
C ALA A 114 7.36 9.48 -12.90
N LEU A 115 6.09 9.13 -13.16
CA LEU A 115 5.72 7.81 -13.68
C LEU A 115 6.38 7.55 -15.05
N GLY A 116 6.28 8.51 -15.98
CA GLY A 116 6.89 8.43 -17.29
C GLY A 116 8.40 8.25 -17.22
N ALA A 117 9.08 9.05 -16.38
CA ALA A 117 10.51 8.96 -16.13
C ALA A 117 10.91 7.60 -15.52
N ALA A 118 10.12 7.06 -14.58
CA ALA A 118 10.40 5.75 -13.99
C ALA A 118 10.28 4.62 -15.02
N VAL A 119 9.29 4.66 -15.91
CA VAL A 119 9.09 3.66 -16.97
C VAL A 119 10.15 3.79 -18.06
N THR A 120 10.44 5.01 -18.54
CA THR A 120 11.45 5.23 -19.58
C THR A 120 12.85 4.92 -19.07
N ALA A 121 13.20 5.32 -17.85
CA ALA A 121 14.47 4.94 -17.23
C ALA A 121 14.55 3.43 -16.98
N GLY A 122 13.45 2.76 -16.67
CA GLY A 122 13.47 1.31 -16.48
C GLY A 122 13.71 0.51 -17.76
N PHE A 123 13.12 0.92 -18.90
CA PHE A 123 13.32 0.24 -20.19
C PHE A 123 14.60 0.66 -20.92
N TRP A 124 14.93 1.96 -20.94
CA TRP A 124 16.03 2.53 -21.71
C TRP A 124 17.22 3.02 -20.88
N GLY A 125 17.12 3.01 -19.55
CA GLY A 125 18.21 3.47 -18.67
C GLY A 125 19.29 2.41 -18.42
N ASP A 126 20.23 2.77 -17.55
CA ASP A 126 21.36 1.90 -17.18
C ASP A 126 20.86 0.61 -16.49
N PRO A 127 21.34 -0.59 -16.86
CA PRO A 127 20.94 -1.84 -16.21
C PRO A 127 21.27 -1.90 -14.72
N SER A 128 22.26 -1.12 -14.26
CA SER A 128 22.67 -1.07 -12.86
C SER A 128 21.63 -0.35 -12.00
N PRO A 129 21.07 -1.01 -10.97
CA PRO A 129 20.08 -0.40 -10.07
C PRO A 129 20.57 0.88 -9.38
N TYR A 130 21.88 0.99 -9.14
CA TYR A 130 22.52 2.12 -8.45
C TYR A 130 22.69 3.36 -9.33
N LYS A 131 22.68 3.19 -10.65
CA LYS A 131 22.81 4.29 -11.63
C LYS A 131 21.49 4.63 -12.31
N ASN A 132 20.48 3.80 -12.13
CA ASN A 132 19.18 3.99 -12.75
C ASN A 132 18.25 4.80 -11.85
N LEU A 133 17.50 5.72 -12.46
CA LEU A 133 16.53 6.55 -11.75
C LEU A 133 15.26 5.76 -11.34
N SER A 134 14.92 4.71 -12.07
CA SER A 134 13.66 3.95 -11.87
C SER A 134 13.54 3.32 -10.47
N PRO A 135 14.53 2.56 -9.97
CA PRO A 135 14.45 2.00 -8.62
C PRO A 135 14.36 3.07 -7.54
N VAL A 136 15.08 4.18 -7.69
CA VAL A 136 15.05 5.29 -6.73
C VAL A 136 13.70 6.00 -6.71
N LEU A 137 13.11 6.26 -7.89
CA LEU A 137 11.80 6.88 -7.98
C LEU A 137 10.72 6.02 -7.34
N VAL A 138 10.73 4.71 -7.59
CA VAL A 138 9.72 3.78 -7.08
C VAL A 138 9.93 3.54 -5.58
N TRP A 139 11.09 3.01 -5.19
CA TRP A 139 11.28 2.54 -3.82
C TRP A 139 11.53 3.66 -2.81
N VAL A 140 12.26 4.72 -3.21
CA VAL A 140 12.64 5.78 -2.27
C VAL A 140 11.67 6.95 -2.33
N ILE A 141 11.49 7.53 -3.51
CA ILE A 141 10.72 8.79 -3.64
C ILE A 141 9.23 8.51 -3.51
N TRP A 142 8.70 7.56 -4.30
CA TRP A 142 7.29 7.25 -4.30
C TRP A 142 6.90 6.46 -3.05
N TRP A 143 7.44 5.26 -2.85
CA TRP A 143 7.00 4.41 -1.75
C TRP A 143 7.32 5.05 -0.40
N VAL A 144 8.59 5.24 -0.06
CA VAL A 144 8.95 5.80 1.26
C VAL A 144 8.55 7.28 1.38
N GLY A 145 8.91 8.10 0.40
CA GLY A 145 8.69 9.55 0.45
C GLY A 145 7.21 9.93 0.49
N VAL A 146 6.36 9.33 -0.35
CA VAL A 146 4.93 9.65 -0.38
C VAL A 146 4.20 9.08 0.84
N VAL A 147 4.60 7.91 1.37
CA VAL A 147 4.07 7.40 2.66
C VAL A 147 4.25 8.46 3.75
N TYR A 148 5.49 8.94 3.96
CA TYR A 148 5.76 9.94 4.99
C TYR A 148 5.06 11.28 4.73
N ALA A 149 5.03 11.74 3.48
CA ALA A 149 4.31 12.95 3.13
C ALA A 149 2.81 12.81 3.41
N CYS A 150 2.21 11.65 3.14
CA CYS A 150 0.79 11.40 3.42
C CYS A 150 0.50 11.33 4.92
N ALA A 151 1.38 10.70 5.69
CA ALA A 151 1.25 10.59 7.13
C ALA A 151 1.41 11.95 7.87
N LEU A 152 2.22 12.87 7.33
CA LEU A 152 2.52 14.15 7.98
C LEU A 152 1.63 15.30 7.53
N ILE A 153 1.19 15.31 6.26
CA ILE A 153 0.54 16.48 5.65
C ILE A 153 -0.93 16.20 5.38
N ALA A 154 -1.22 15.35 4.39
CA ALA A 154 -2.55 15.00 3.90
C ALA A 154 -2.44 13.89 2.84
N ASP A 155 -3.56 13.33 2.36
CA ASP A 155 -3.61 12.35 1.27
C ASP A 155 -3.12 12.93 -0.08
N LEU A 156 -1.81 13.06 -0.21
CA LEU A 156 -1.12 13.61 -1.38
C LEU A 156 -1.19 12.65 -2.56
N TRP A 157 -1.31 11.35 -2.29
CA TRP A 157 -1.46 10.34 -3.32
C TRP A 157 -2.76 10.51 -4.09
N SER A 158 -3.89 10.77 -3.42
CA SER A 158 -5.18 11.01 -4.11
C SER A 158 -5.13 12.17 -5.12
N LEU A 159 -4.23 13.14 -4.88
CA LEU A 159 -4.00 14.31 -5.72
C LEU A 159 -3.02 14.02 -6.86
N MET A 160 -1.95 13.29 -6.57
CA MET A 160 -0.84 13.03 -7.49
C MET A 160 -1.02 11.77 -8.35
N ASN A 161 -1.97 10.87 -8.00
CA ASN A 161 -2.12 9.55 -8.63
C ASN A 161 -2.07 9.66 -10.18
N PRO A 162 -0.98 9.16 -10.81
CA PRO A 162 -0.75 9.36 -12.23
C PRO A 162 -1.71 8.51 -13.07
N PHE A 163 -2.08 7.31 -12.60
CA PHE A 163 -3.03 6.44 -13.30
C PHE A 163 -4.42 7.06 -13.37
N ARG A 164 -4.88 7.67 -12.26
CA ARG A 164 -6.13 8.44 -12.21
C ARG A 164 -6.11 9.60 -13.20
N THR A 165 -5.01 10.35 -13.24
CA THR A 165 -4.86 11.52 -14.11
C THR A 165 -4.86 11.13 -15.58
N LEU A 166 -4.08 10.12 -15.95
CA LEU A 166 -4.01 9.62 -17.32
C LEU A 166 -5.36 9.06 -17.79
N PHE A 167 -6.08 8.32 -16.93
CA PHE A 167 -7.41 7.82 -17.24
C PHE A 167 -8.41 8.96 -17.46
N ALA A 168 -8.39 9.99 -16.63
CA ALA A 168 -9.26 11.16 -16.78
C ALA A 168 -9.00 11.91 -18.11
N TRP A 169 -7.73 12.01 -18.52
CA TRP A 169 -7.38 12.59 -19.82
C TRP A 169 -7.85 11.71 -20.98
N ALA A 170 -7.65 10.40 -20.89
CA ALA A 170 -8.14 9.45 -21.88
C ALA A 170 -9.67 9.52 -22.04
N GLU A 171 -10.40 9.57 -20.92
CA GLU A 171 -11.85 9.73 -20.91
C GLU A 171 -12.28 11.05 -21.57
N THR A 172 -11.58 12.16 -21.29
CA THR A 172 -11.86 13.47 -21.89
C THR A 172 -11.61 13.48 -23.40
N ILE A 173 -10.56 12.79 -23.86
CA ILE A 173 -10.25 12.68 -25.29
C ILE A 173 -11.31 11.84 -25.99
N VAL A 174 -11.68 10.69 -25.41
CA VAL A 174 -12.69 9.80 -25.96
C VAL A 174 -14.07 10.44 -25.95
N SER A 175 -14.45 11.15 -24.89
CA SER A 175 -15.74 11.84 -24.84
C SER A 175 -15.84 12.95 -25.89
N ARG A 176 -14.72 13.63 -26.19
CA ARG A 176 -14.66 14.64 -27.27
C ARG A 176 -14.73 14.01 -28.66
N TRP A 177 -14.14 12.83 -28.85
CA TRP A 177 -14.12 12.12 -30.14
C TRP A 177 -15.41 11.33 -30.43
N LEU A 178 -16.01 10.68 -29.42
CA LEU A 178 -17.20 9.83 -29.54
C LEU A 178 -18.51 10.52 -29.12
N GLY A 179 -18.50 11.84 -28.96
CA GLY A 179 -19.73 12.62 -28.73
C GLY A 179 -20.39 12.40 -27.36
N GLY A 180 -19.60 12.28 -26.29
CA GLY A 180 -20.10 12.25 -24.91
C GLY A 180 -20.26 10.85 -24.30
N ARG A 181 -19.81 9.78 -24.95
CA ARG A 181 -19.74 8.45 -24.33
C ARG A 181 -18.59 8.40 -23.32
N HIS A 182 -18.90 7.95 -22.12
CA HIS A 182 -17.89 7.67 -21.08
C HIS A 182 -17.11 6.39 -21.43
N LEU A 183 -15.82 6.37 -21.09
CA LEU A 183 -14.97 5.19 -21.28
C LEU A 183 -15.37 4.05 -20.36
N SER A 184 -16.00 4.36 -19.21
CA SER A 184 -16.42 3.37 -18.22
C SER A 184 -17.75 2.71 -18.58
N PHE A 185 -17.80 1.39 -18.46
CA PHE A 185 -19.03 0.60 -18.59
C PHE A 185 -19.94 0.69 -17.36
N GLU A 186 -19.48 1.33 -16.28
CA GLU A 186 -20.21 1.54 -15.02
C GLU A 186 -20.93 0.29 -14.49
N ARG A 187 -20.27 -0.88 -14.61
CA ARG A 187 -20.85 -2.12 -14.10
C ARG A 187 -20.96 -2.06 -12.58
N PRO A 188 -22.05 -2.60 -11.98
CA PRO A 188 -22.19 -2.64 -10.54
C PRO A 188 -21.03 -3.44 -9.93
N TYR A 189 -20.30 -2.81 -9.01
CA TYR A 189 -19.20 -3.45 -8.32
C TYR A 189 -19.72 -4.57 -7.40
N PRO A 190 -19.24 -5.81 -7.55
CA PRO A 190 -19.77 -6.95 -6.80
C PRO A 190 -19.47 -6.79 -5.31
N LYS A 191 -20.51 -6.91 -4.47
CA LYS A 191 -20.39 -6.84 -3.01
C LYS A 191 -19.45 -7.91 -2.43
N ALA A 192 -19.26 -9.04 -3.10
CA ALA A 192 -18.32 -10.08 -2.66
C ALA A 192 -16.85 -9.64 -2.72
N MET A 193 -16.52 -8.65 -3.56
CA MET A 193 -15.15 -8.24 -3.84
C MET A 193 -14.68 -7.13 -2.90
N GLU A 194 -15.59 -6.42 -2.19
CA GLU A 194 -15.32 -5.36 -1.20
C GLU A 194 -13.96 -4.66 -1.39
N MET A 195 -13.04 -4.83 -0.43
CA MET A 195 -11.66 -4.32 -0.47
C MET A 195 -10.62 -5.43 -0.72
N TRP A 196 -11.06 -6.66 -1.03
CA TRP A 196 -10.16 -7.80 -1.19
C TRP A 196 -9.10 -7.62 -2.28
N PRO A 197 -9.40 -7.04 -3.47
CA PRO A 197 -8.38 -6.79 -4.48
C PRO A 197 -7.27 -5.85 -3.99
N ALA A 198 -7.62 -4.84 -3.20
CA ALA A 198 -6.64 -3.93 -2.60
C ALA A 198 -5.76 -4.68 -1.60
N VAL A 199 -6.34 -5.56 -0.76
CA VAL A 199 -5.57 -6.38 0.18
C VAL A 199 -4.61 -7.33 -0.54
N VAL A 200 -5.09 -8.03 -1.58
CA VAL A 200 -4.25 -8.94 -2.37
C VAL A 200 -3.14 -8.16 -3.09
N GLY A 201 -3.47 -7.01 -3.69
CA GLY A 201 -2.48 -6.13 -4.33
C GLY A 201 -1.40 -5.64 -3.37
N LEU A 202 -1.78 -5.31 -2.13
CA LEU A 202 -0.85 -4.94 -1.07
C LEU A 202 0.09 -6.09 -0.67
N VAL A 203 -0.47 -7.30 -0.51
CA VAL A 203 0.34 -8.49 -0.17
C VAL A 203 1.34 -8.78 -1.28
N VAL A 204 0.91 -8.71 -2.54
CA VAL A 204 1.80 -8.88 -3.70
C VAL A 204 2.86 -7.79 -3.73
N PHE A 205 2.50 -6.54 -3.43
CA PHE A 205 3.45 -5.44 -3.36
C PHE A 205 4.50 -5.65 -2.26
N PHE A 206 4.11 -5.99 -1.04
CA PHE A 206 5.06 -6.27 0.04
C PHE A 206 5.94 -7.50 -0.25
N TRP A 207 5.37 -8.52 -0.88
CA TRP A 207 6.16 -9.64 -1.38
C TRP A 207 7.19 -9.18 -2.41
N ALA A 208 6.80 -8.30 -3.34
CA ALA A 208 7.69 -7.74 -4.35
C ALA A 208 8.78 -6.84 -3.74
N GLU A 209 8.49 -6.15 -2.64
CA GLU A 209 9.45 -5.31 -1.92
C GLU A 209 10.46 -6.14 -1.14
N LEU A 210 10.00 -7.16 -0.42
CA LEU A 210 10.82 -7.87 0.57
C LEU A 210 11.53 -9.10 0.01
N LEU A 211 10.88 -9.79 -0.93
CA LEU A 211 11.27 -11.16 -1.31
C LEU A 211 11.69 -11.28 -2.77
N TRP A 212 11.23 -10.38 -3.65
CA TRP A 212 11.46 -10.51 -5.10
C TRP A 212 12.91 -10.16 -5.47
N PRO A 213 13.72 -11.13 -5.93
CA PRO A 213 15.13 -10.87 -6.28
C PRO A 213 15.26 -9.94 -7.50
N GLY A 214 14.22 -9.88 -8.34
CA GLY A 214 14.16 -9.01 -9.50
C GLY A 214 13.70 -7.58 -9.21
N GLY A 215 13.34 -7.25 -7.96
CA GLY A 215 12.80 -5.95 -7.57
C GLY A 215 13.79 -4.79 -7.65
N SER A 216 15.09 -5.08 -7.70
CA SER A 216 16.14 -4.09 -7.94
C SER A 216 16.38 -3.83 -9.44
N THR A 217 16.00 -4.76 -10.32
CA THR A 217 16.29 -4.68 -11.76
C THR A 217 15.36 -3.66 -12.42
N PRO A 218 15.89 -2.59 -13.06
CA PRO A 218 15.06 -1.50 -13.61
C PRO A 218 14.03 -1.95 -14.66
N GLN A 219 14.37 -2.92 -15.51
CA GLN A 219 13.45 -3.44 -16.52
C GLN A 219 12.27 -4.19 -15.90
N ASN A 220 12.52 -4.99 -14.87
CA ASN A 220 11.48 -5.73 -14.16
C ASN A 220 10.52 -4.77 -13.44
N LEU A 221 11.06 -3.70 -12.85
CA LEU A 221 10.29 -2.60 -12.28
C LEU A 221 9.39 -1.93 -13.33
N ALA A 222 9.92 -1.56 -14.49
CA ALA A 222 9.13 -0.95 -15.56
C ALA A 222 8.00 -1.87 -16.07
N ILE A 223 8.28 -3.17 -16.22
CA ILE A 223 7.25 -4.17 -16.56
C ILE A 223 6.18 -4.23 -15.47
N ALA A 224 6.57 -4.32 -14.20
CA ALA A 224 5.64 -4.38 -13.08
C ALA A 224 4.75 -3.14 -12.99
N ILE A 225 5.32 -1.94 -13.15
CA ILE A 225 4.57 -0.67 -13.18
C ILE A 225 3.57 -0.65 -14.34
N THR A 226 3.99 -1.14 -15.52
CA THR A 226 3.14 -1.20 -16.71
C THR A 226 1.97 -2.18 -16.52
N LEU A 227 2.25 -3.38 -16.00
CA LEU A 227 1.23 -4.38 -15.69
C LEU A 227 0.25 -3.88 -14.63
N TYR A 228 0.76 -3.23 -13.58
CA TYR A 228 -0.07 -2.59 -12.55
C TYR A 228 -0.97 -1.52 -13.16
N GLY A 229 -0.42 -0.66 -14.03
CA GLY A 229 -1.17 0.38 -14.72
C GLY A 229 -2.28 -0.18 -15.61
N LEU A 230 -1.98 -1.22 -16.39
CA LEU A 230 -2.96 -1.92 -17.22
C LEU A 230 -4.07 -2.56 -16.39
N PHE A 231 -3.72 -3.27 -15.32
CA PHE A 231 -4.71 -3.89 -14.42
C PHE A 231 -5.64 -2.83 -13.80
N THR A 232 -5.05 -1.73 -13.34
CA THR A 232 -5.78 -0.60 -12.75
C THR A 232 -6.72 0.04 -13.77
N TRP A 233 -6.24 0.27 -14.99
CA TRP A 233 -7.06 0.84 -16.07
C TRP A 233 -8.20 -0.07 -16.48
N ILE A 234 -7.95 -1.36 -16.63
CA ILE A 234 -8.99 -2.36 -16.92
C ILE A 234 -10.07 -2.29 -15.85
N GLY A 235 -9.69 -2.28 -14.57
CA GLY A 235 -10.64 -2.13 -13.45
C GLY A 235 -11.45 -0.84 -13.52
N MET A 236 -10.80 0.29 -13.83
CA MET A 236 -11.47 1.60 -14.01
C MET A 236 -12.44 1.62 -15.19
N VAL A 237 -12.11 0.97 -16.31
CA VAL A 237 -12.99 0.84 -17.48
C VAL A 237 -14.23 0.03 -17.13
N PHE A 238 -14.09 -1.08 -16.40
CA PHE A 238 -15.24 -1.96 -16.12
C PHE A 238 -16.16 -1.42 -15.02
N TYR A 239 -15.60 -0.99 -13.90
CA TYR A 239 -16.37 -0.65 -12.70
C TYR A 239 -16.51 0.85 -12.45
N GLY A 240 -15.85 1.68 -13.26
CA GLY A 240 -15.78 3.13 -13.07
C GLY A 240 -14.56 3.54 -12.24
N ARG A 241 -14.01 4.71 -12.58
CA ARG A 241 -12.75 5.22 -12.03
C ARG A 241 -12.77 5.33 -10.51
N GLU A 242 -13.77 6.00 -9.96
CA GLU A 242 -13.78 6.32 -8.52
C GLU A 242 -14.15 5.10 -7.68
N VAL A 243 -15.01 4.21 -8.19
CA VAL A 243 -15.38 2.96 -7.49
C VAL A 243 -14.18 2.02 -7.42
N TRP A 244 -13.41 1.89 -8.50
CA TRP A 244 -12.21 1.07 -8.51
C TRP A 244 -11.12 1.62 -7.57
N LEU A 245 -10.83 2.92 -7.65
CA LEU A 245 -9.79 3.54 -6.81
C LEU A 245 -10.11 3.49 -5.31
N GLN A 246 -11.38 3.57 -4.94
CA GLN A 246 -11.78 3.53 -3.53
C GLN A 246 -11.76 2.13 -2.91
N ASN A 247 -11.90 1.09 -3.72
CA ASN A 247 -12.12 -0.28 -3.21
C ASN A 247 -11.02 -1.27 -3.62
N ALA A 248 -10.46 -1.14 -4.82
CA ALA A 248 -9.58 -2.15 -5.41
C ALA A 248 -8.13 -1.69 -5.60
N ASP A 249 -7.86 -0.38 -5.62
CA ASP A 249 -6.50 0.15 -5.74
C ASP A 249 -5.76 0.09 -4.39
N PRO A 250 -4.73 -0.76 -4.24
CA PRO A 250 -4.06 -0.97 -2.95
C PRO A 250 -3.49 0.33 -2.38
N PHE A 251 -2.85 1.14 -3.22
CA PHE A 251 -2.18 2.36 -2.79
C PHE A 251 -3.16 3.44 -2.38
N SER A 252 -4.23 3.68 -3.16
CA SER A 252 -5.24 4.67 -2.80
C SER A 252 -5.96 4.31 -1.50
N VAL A 253 -6.21 3.02 -1.24
CA VAL A 253 -6.79 2.57 0.03
C VAL A 253 -5.81 2.79 1.18
N VAL A 254 -4.56 2.37 1.04
CA VAL A 254 -3.53 2.47 2.10
C VAL A 254 -3.19 3.91 2.45
N PHE A 255 -2.92 4.73 1.44
CA PHE A 255 -2.61 6.14 1.65
C PHE A 255 -3.82 6.90 2.20
N GLY A 256 -5.03 6.53 1.79
CA GLY A 256 -6.27 7.05 2.37
C GLY A 256 -6.49 6.63 3.84
N VAL A 257 -5.94 5.50 4.28
CA VAL A 257 -5.93 5.11 5.71
C VAL A 257 -4.87 5.91 6.47
N PHE A 258 -3.66 6.07 5.92
CA PHE A 258 -2.58 6.84 6.58
C PHE A 258 -2.89 8.31 6.74
N ALA A 259 -3.69 8.90 5.84
CA ALA A 259 -4.06 10.31 5.89
C ALA A 259 -5.27 10.63 6.81
N ARG A 260 -5.82 9.65 7.52
CA ARG A 260 -6.94 9.83 8.46
C ARG A 260 -6.49 10.07 9.89
#